data_AF-A0A6M3XK51-F1
#
_entry.id   AF-A0A6M3XK51-F1
#
_cell.length_a   1.000
_cell.length_b   1.000
_cell.length_c   1.000
_cell.angle_alpha   90.00
_cell.angle_beta   90.00
_cell.angle_gamma   90.00
#
_symmetry.space_group_name_H-M   'P 1'
#
loop_
_entity.id
_entity.type
_entity.pdbx_description
1 polymer ?
#
loop_
_entity_poly.entity_id
_entity_poly.type
_entity_poly.pdbx_seq_one_letter_code
_entity_poly.pdbx_strand_id
1 'polypeptide(L)'
;MVTETQDDVAVLEQMVREAKAAEEPGDKAGTVLSKGGDDSAPMVVQSVQSAGYSWIYDTETGEPSRINNNMLRAKLKQKRANGKPVFDVVQRVKPKRGTYKCLLHKADPNREHYEGLGFDTCRKSNLTSPMQVELHMKHCHKTEWKTIENEKVTKERQEDREFQRQVVGLASRSGEPENKPPLYVSDKDKKMK
;
A
#
# COMPACT_ATOMS: atom_id res chain seq x y z
N MET A 1 -19.86 -16.41 -33.70
CA MET A 1 -19.81 -15.06 -34.29
C MET A 1 -20.92 -14.25 -33.62
N VAL A 2 -20.57 -13.32 -32.73
CA VAL A 2 -21.55 -12.48 -32.03
C VAL A 2 -21.91 -11.36 -33.00
N THR A 3 -23.16 -11.29 -33.45
CA THR A 3 -23.67 -10.23 -34.32
C THR A 3 -23.68 -8.92 -33.56
N GLU A 4 -22.72 -8.04 -33.86
CA GLU A 4 -22.72 -6.65 -33.35
C GLU A 4 -23.96 -5.95 -33.93
N THR A 5 -24.86 -5.48 -33.08
CA THR A 5 -26.00 -4.65 -33.51
C THR A 5 -25.46 -3.29 -33.97
N GLN A 6 -26.05 -2.72 -35.02
CA GLN A 6 -25.65 -1.39 -35.54
C GLN A 6 -25.74 -0.30 -34.44
N ASP A 7 -26.64 -0.49 -33.48
CA ASP A 7 -26.81 0.39 -32.32
C ASP A 7 -25.59 0.38 -31.39
N ASP A 8 -24.95 -0.78 -31.19
CA ASP A 8 -23.75 -0.89 -30.35
C ASP A 8 -22.56 -0.12 -30.96
N VAL A 9 -22.46 -0.11 -32.29
CA VAL A 9 -21.41 0.62 -33.01
C VAL A 9 -21.63 2.14 -32.90
N ALA A 10 -22.87 2.61 -33.05
CA ALA A 10 -23.20 4.02 -32.94
C ALA A 10 -22.94 4.59 -31.52
N VAL A 11 -23.27 3.83 -30.47
CA VAL A 11 -23.00 4.23 -29.07
C VAL A 11 -21.49 4.32 -28.82
N LEU A 12 -20.70 3.37 -29.32
CA LEU A 12 -19.24 3.40 -29.20
C LEU A 12 -18.62 4.61 -29.91
N GLU A 13 -19.12 5.00 -31.07
CA GLU A 13 -18.61 6.18 -31.78
C GLU A 13 -18.97 7.48 -31.08
N GLN A 14 -20.17 7.58 -30.49
CA GLN A 14 -20.53 8.71 -29.65
C GLN A 14 -19.61 8.82 -28.43
N MET A 15 -19.33 7.70 -27.75
CA MET A 15 -18.39 7.66 -26.63
C MET A 15 -16.98 8.08 -27.02
N VAL A 16 -16.48 7.62 -28.18
CA VAL A 16 -15.17 8.05 -28.70
C VAL A 16 -15.12 9.57 -28.93
N ARG A 17 -16.23 10.17 -29.37
CA ARG A 17 -16.33 11.62 -29.59
C ARG A 17 -16.44 12.42 -28.29
N GLU A 18 -17.09 11.86 -27.28
CA GLU A 18 -17.25 12.48 -25.95
C GLU A 18 -16.02 12.29 -25.05
N ALA A 19 -15.02 11.52 -25.49
CA ALA A 19 -13.81 11.25 -24.72
C ALA A 19 -12.99 12.52 -24.48
N LYS A 20 -12.74 12.82 -23.21
CA LYS A 20 -11.88 13.93 -22.82
C LYS A 20 -10.44 13.61 -23.19
N ALA A 21 -9.86 14.45 -24.05
CA ALA A 21 -8.44 14.40 -24.38
C ALA A 21 -7.59 14.57 -23.11
N ALA A 22 -6.61 13.68 -22.94
CA ALA A 22 -5.62 13.69 -21.88
C ALA A 22 -4.31 14.29 -22.42
N GLU A 23 -3.62 15.07 -21.59
CA GLU A 23 -2.39 15.78 -21.97
C GLU A 23 -1.27 14.81 -22.31
N GLU A 24 -0.81 14.80 -23.56
CA GLU A 24 0.16 13.84 -24.14
C GLU A 24 1.40 13.63 -23.24
N PRO A 25 1.85 12.37 -23.03
CA PRO A 25 2.99 12.07 -22.20
C PRO A 25 4.24 12.13 -23.09
N GLY A 26 5.07 13.13 -22.88
CA GLY A 26 6.30 13.33 -23.62
C GLY A 26 6.73 14.78 -23.62
N ASP A 27 7.98 15.00 -24.01
CA ASP A 27 8.50 16.33 -24.25
C ASP A 27 7.77 16.95 -25.45
N LYS A 28 7.21 18.14 -25.24
CA LYS A 28 6.49 18.86 -26.30
C LYS A 28 7.46 19.15 -27.45
N ALA A 29 6.96 19.21 -28.68
CA ALA A 29 7.77 19.64 -29.82
C ALA A 29 8.46 20.98 -29.48
N GLY A 30 9.78 21.06 -29.69
CA GLY A 30 10.60 22.20 -29.28
C GLY A 30 11.31 22.06 -27.93
N THR A 31 11.11 20.97 -27.18
CA THR A 31 11.90 20.71 -25.96
C THR A 31 13.33 20.34 -26.35
N VAL A 32 14.30 21.06 -25.77
CA VAL A 32 15.73 20.84 -25.99
C VAL A 32 16.18 19.71 -25.08
N LEU A 33 16.45 18.53 -25.65
CA LEU A 33 16.88 17.34 -24.91
C LEU A 33 18.32 17.46 -24.40
N SER A 34 19.15 18.19 -25.13
CA SER A 34 20.52 18.51 -24.73
C SER A 34 20.91 19.88 -25.26
N LYS A 35 21.31 20.79 -24.35
CA LYS A 35 22.01 22.01 -24.71
C LYS A 35 23.46 21.60 -24.96
N GLY A 36 23.83 21.36 -26.21
CA GLY A 36 25.17 20.91 -26.55
C GLY A 36 26.26 21.85 -26.06
N GLY A 37 27.44 21.30 -25.77
CA GLY A 37 28.67 22.05 -25.49
C GLY A 37 29.43 22.44 -26.78
N ASP A 38 30.64 22.99 -26.63
CA ASP A 38 31.41 23.68 -27.70
C ASP A 38 31.55 22.93 -29.05
N ASP A 39 31.43 21.60 -29.09
CA ASP A 39 31.54 20.78 -30.32
C ASP A 39 30.28 19.94 -30.64
N SER A 40 29.10 20.26 -30.09
CA SER A 40 27.86 19.54 -30.43
C SER A 40 26.64 20.42 -30.56
N ALA A 41 25.91 20.25 -31.67
CA ALA A 41 24.65 20.96 -31.91
C ALA A 41 23.56 20.51 -30.93
N PRO A 42 22.69 21.43 -30.46
CA PRO A 42 21.60 21.09 -29.56
C PRO A 42 20.59 20.17 -30.26
N MET A 43 20.22 19.08 -29.59
CA MET A 43 19.17 18.18 -30.06
C MET A 43 17.80 18.69 -29.60
N VAL A 44 16.92 18.98 -30.55
CA VAL A 44 15.56 19.47 -30.32
C VAL A 44 14.55 18.49 -30.91
N VAL A 45 13.49 18.20 -30.16
CA VAL A 45 12.39 17.35 -30.65
C VAL A 45 11.61 18.08 -31.76
N GLN A 46 11.75 17.63 -33.01
CA GLN A 46 11.17 18.27 -34.18
C GLN A 46 9.65 18.06 -34.30
N SER A 47 9.14 16.86 -34.00
CA SER A 47 7.71 16.58 -33.97
C SER A 47 7.42 15.28 -33.21
N VAL A 48 6.44 15.30 -32.31
CA VAL A 48 5.90 14.09 -31.69
C VAL A 48 4.56 13.78 -32.37
N GLN A 49 4.54 12.75 -33.21
CA GLN A 49 3.28 12.22 -33.76
C GLN A 49 2.67 11.26 -32.75
N SER A 50 1.92 11.83 -31.80
CA SER A 50 1.10 11.08 -30.86
C SER A 50 -0.34 11.03 -31.41
N ALA A 51 -0.99 9.87 -31.35
CA ALA A 51 -2.41 9.73 -31.71
C ALA A 51 -3.36 10.40 -30.69
N GLY A 52 -2.80 11.06 -29.68
CA GLY A 52 -3.52 11.61 -28.53
C GLY A 52 -3.82 10.53 -27.49
N TYR A 53 -4.01 10.98 -26.25
CA TYR A 53 -4.47 10.14 -25.17
C TYR A 53 -5.85 10.61 -24.75
N SER A 54 -6.67 9.70 -24.24
CA SER A 54 -7.97 10.02 -23.67
C SER A 54 -8.10 9.41 -22.28
N TRP A 55 -8.90 10.07 -21.45
CA TRP A 55 -9.30 9.53 -20.16
C TRP A 55 -10.50 8.60 -20.34
N ILE A 56 -10.40 7.40 -19.74
CA ILE A 56 -11.52 6.47 -19.59
C ILE A 56 -11.62 6.11 -18.11
N TYR A 57 -12.82 5.81 -17.63
CA TYR A 57 -13.11 5.47 -16.25
C TYR A 57 -13.61 4.03 -16.15
N ASP A 58 -13.19 3.28 -15.14
CA ASP A 58 -13.80 1.98 -14.85
C ASP A 58 -15.23 2.19 -14.31
N THR A 59 -16.18 1.38 -14.80
CA THR A 59 -17.61 1.52 -14.46
C THR A 59 -17.95 1.17 -13.02
N GLU A 60 -17.12 0.36 -12.33
CA GLU A 60 -17.35 -0.03 -10.93
C GLU A 60 -16.43 0.69 -9.96
N THR A 61 -15.14 0.83 -10.29
CA THR A 61 -14.18 1.47 -9.39
C THR A 61 -14.13 2.98 -9.57
N GLY A 62 -14.55 3.50 -10.72
CA GLY A 62 -14.49 4.92 -11.04
C GLY A 62 -13.05 5.45 -11.21
N GLU A 63 -12.07 4.55 -11.32
CA GLU A 63 -10.66 4.92 -11.43
C GLU A 63 -10.33 5.44 -12.83
N PRO A 64 -9.69 6.62 -12.96
CA PRO A 64 -9.30 7.17 -14.25
C PRO A 64 -8.09 6.41 -14.82
N SER A 65 -8.27 5.84 -16.00
CA SER A 65 -7.22 5.23 -16.81
C SER A 65 -6.93 6.11 -18.02
N ARG A 66 -5.64 6.35 -18.25
CA ARG A 66 -5.15 7.10 -19.41
C ARG A 66 -4.78 6.13 -20.52
N ILE A 67 -5.42 6.23 -21.67
CA ILE A 67 -5.25 5.28 -22.78
C ILE A 67 -4.94 6.02 -24.07
N ASN A 68 -4.11 5.43 -24.93
CA ASN A 68 -3.85 5.94 -26.28
C ASN A 68 -5.12 5.81 -27.14
N ASN A 69 -5.49 6.85 -27.89
CA ASN A 69 -6.70 6.87 -28.72
C ASN A 69 -6.82 5.71 -29.70
N ASN A 70 -5.70 5.18 -30.21
CA ASN A 70 -5.70 3.99 -31.07
C ASN A 70 -6.30 2.76 -30.38
N MET A 71 -6.14 2.66 -29.06
CA MET A 71 -6.64 1.55 -28.25
C MET A 71 -8.02 1.84 -27.62
N LEU A 72 -8.57 3.05 -27.78
CA LEU A 72 -9.81 3.48 -27.15
C LEU A 72 -10.99 2.57 -27.54
N ARG A 73 -11.16 2.32 -28.85
CA ARG A 73 -12.22 1.44 -29.38
C ARG A 73 -12.09 0.01 -28.85
N ALA A 74 -10.87 -0.53 -28.84
CA ALA A 74 -10.62 -1.88 -28.33
C ALA A 74 -10.90 -2.01 -26.83
N LYS A 75 -10.63 -0.94 -26.05
CA LYS A 75 -10.87 -0.91 -24.60
C LYS A 75 -12.34 -0.72 -24.23
N LEU A 76 -13.08 0.12 -24.96
CA LEU A 76 -14.53 0.28 -24.75
C LEU A 76 -15.33 -0.98 -25.11
N LYS A 77 -14.83 -1.80 -26.04
CA LYS A 77 -15.42 -3.11 -26.36
C LYS A 77 -15.19 -4.18 -25.29
N GLN A 78 -14.32 -3.96 -24.30
CA GLN A 78 -14.05 -4.95 -23.26
C GLN A 78 -15.25 -5.08 -22.31
N LYS A 79 -15.86 -6.27 -22.32
CA LYS A 79 -16.95 -6.66 -21.42
C LYS A 79 -16.40 -7.53 -20.29
N ARG A 80 -16.92 -7.35 -19.07
CA ARG A 80 -16.60 -8.20 -17.92
C ARG A 80 -17.35 -9.54 -18.04
N ALA A 81 -17.01 -10.52 -17.20
CA ALA A 81 -17.72 -11.81 -17.11
C ALA A 81 -19.24 -11.67 -16.94
N ASN A 82 -19.70 -10.54 -16.36
CA ASN A 82 -21.11 -10.22 -16.14
C ASN A 82 -21.78 -9.51 -17.34
N GLY A 83 -21.11 -9.42 -18.50
CA GLY A 83 -21.63 -8.79 -19.73
C GLY A 83 -21.63 -7.25 -19.74
N LYS A 84 -21.40 -6.58 -18.61
CA LYS A 84 -21.28 -5.12 -18.51
C LYS A 84 -19.97 -4.59 -19.11
N PRO A 85 -19.96 -3.38 -19.71
CA PRO A 85 -18.73 -2.74 -20.17
C PRO A 85 -17.80 -2.44 -18.99
N VAL A 86 -16.52 -2.76 -19.14
CA VAL A 86 -15.51 -2.52 -18.09
C VAL A 86 -15.20 -1.03 -17.94
N PHE A 87 -15.25 -0.30 -19.06
CA PHE A 87 -14.76 1.06 -19.17
C PHE A 87 -15.84 1.98 -19.79
N ASP A 88 -15.97 3.18 -19.26
CA ASP A 88 -16.89 4.23 -19.73
C ASP A 88 -16.16 5.58 -19.79
N VAL A 89 -16.60 6.44 -20.70
CA VAL A 89 -15.99 7.75 -20.98
C VAL A 89 -16.40 8.80 -19.95
N VAL A 90 -17.57 8.62 -19.35
CA VAL A 90 -18.06 9.50 -18.28
C VAL A 90 -17.76 8.89 -16.93
N GLN A 91 -17.20 9.69 -16.02
CA GLN A 91 -17.01 9.27 -14.63
C GLN A 91 -18.36 9.21 -13.90
N ARG A 92 -19.01 8.04 -13.93
CA ARG A 92 -20.30 7.83 -13.24
C ARG A 92 -20.13 7.51 -11.76
N VAL A 93 -19.04 6.85 -11.40
CA VAL A 93 -18.73 6.44 -10.03
C VAL A 93 -17.54 7.23 -9.51
N LYS A 94 -17.66 7.81 -8.31
CA LYS A 94 -16.52 8.44 -7.63
C LYS A 94 -15.63 7.33 -7.05
N PRO A 95 -14.31 7.36 -7.30
CA PRO A 95 -13.41 6.34 -6.77
C PRO A 95 -13.42 6.39 -5.24
N LYS A 96 -13.51 5.22 -4.62
CA LYS A 96 -13.47 5.06 -3.16
C LYS A 96 -12.07 5.42 -2.67
N ARG A 97 -11.85 6.69 -2.35
CA ARG A 97 -10.62 7.11 -1.67
C ARG A 97 -10.74 6.75 -0.20
N GLY A 98 -9.71 6.07 0.28
CA GLY A 98 -9.61 5.74 1.67
C GLY A 98 -9.42 6.95 2.58
N THR A 99 -9.83 6.82 3.83
CA THR A 99 -9.70 7.84 4.87
C THR A 99 -8.48 7.64 5.76
N TYR A 100 -7.82 6.49 5.67
CA TYR A 100 -6.71 6.15 6.54
C TYR A 100 -5.45 6.90 6.11
N LYS A 101 -4.79 7.47 7.10
CA LYS A 101 -3.50 8.16 6.95
C LYS A 101 -2.38 7.18 7.25
N CYS A 102 -1.20 7.43 6.70
CA CYS A 102 0.01 6.72 7.09
C CYS A 102 0.33 7.00 8.57
N LEU A 103 0.96 6.04 9.26
CA LEU A 103 1.43 6.20 10.64
C LEU A 103 2.43 7.36 10.79
N LEU A 104 3.20 7.65 9.73
CA LEU A 104 4.15 8.77 9.69
C LEU A 104 3.50 10.07 9.19
N HIS A 105 2.17 10.16 9.14
CA HIS A 105 1.50 11.38 8.72
C HIS A 105 1.59 12.47 9.80
N LYS A 106 1.64 13.75 9.39
CA LYS A 106 1.67 14.92 10.31
C LYS A 106 0.52 14.98 11.32
N ALA A 107 -0.57 14.26 11.06
CA ALA A 107 -1.79 14.29 11.84
C ALA A 107 -1.98 13.00 12.67
N ASP A 108 -0.97 12.13 12.71
CA ASP A 108 -0.96 10.95 13.54
C ASP A 108 -0.69 11.34 15.01
N PRO A 109 -1.39 10.75 16.00
CA PRO A 109 -1.17 11.08 17.41
C PRO A 109 0.24 10.74 17.90
N ASN A 110 0.91 9.75 17.30
CA ASN A 110 2.25 9.34 17.72
C ASN A 110 3.36 10.11 16.99
N ARG A 111 3.03 11.24 16.34
CA ARG A 111 4.00 11.98 15.52
C ARG A 111 5.19 12.49 16.33
N GLU A 112 4.98 12.99 17.54
CA GLU A 112 6.06 13.50 18.40
C GLU A 112 7.09 12.42 18.72
N HIS A 113 6.63 11.19 19.00
CA HIS A 113 7.50 10.03 19.23
C HIS A 113 8.34 9.71 17.98
N TYR A 114 7.70 9.68 16.81
CA TYR A 114 8.39 9.42 15.55
C TYR A 114 9.36 10.55 15.14
N GLU A 115 9.08 11.79 15.52
CA GLU A 115 10.01 12.92 15.35
C GLU A 115 11.24 12.78 16.25
N GLY A 116 11.06 12.35 17.49
CA GLY A 116 12.18 12.04 18.39
C GLY A 116 13.10 10.92 17.86
N LEU A 117 12.53 9.97 17.12
CA LEU A 117 13.27 8.90 16.44
C LEU A 117 13.91 9.35 15.11
N GLY A 118 13.62 10.56 14.63
CA GLY A 118 14.16 11.12 13.39
C GLY A 118 13.44 10.66 12.11
N PHE A 119 12.16 10.24 12.20
CA PHE A 119 11.41 9.81 11.01
C PHE A 119 10.78 10.98 10.24
N ASP A 120 10.92 10.93 8.92
CA ASP A 120 10.32 11.90 8.00
C ASP A 120 8.78 11.83 7.98
N THR A 121 8.15 12.96 7.60
CA THR A 121 6.69 13.03 7.45
C THR A 121 6.24 12.41 6.13
N CYS A 122 5.28 11.48 6.19
CA CYS A 122 4.60 10.97 5.01
C CYS A 122 3.35 11.80 4.68
N ARG A 123 3.14 12.13 3.39
CA ARG A 123 1.98 12.88 2.90
C ARG A 123 0.78 12.00 2.52
N LYS A 124 0.91 10.67 2.59
CA LYS A 124 -0.14 9.74 2.14
C LYS A 124 -1.31 9.73 3.13
N SER A 125 -2.45 10.22 2.68
CA SER A 125 -3.71 10.32 3.46
C SER A 125 -4.86 9.49 2.91
N ASN A 126 -4.66 8.82 1.77
CA ASN A 126 -5.75 8.25 0.97
C ASN A 126 -5.74 6.70 0.98
N LEU A 127 -5.41 6.06 2.11
CA LEU A 127 -5.32 4.60 2.23
C LEU A 127 -6.69 4.03 2.61
N THR A 128 -7.13 2.97 1.93
CA THR A 128 -8.51 2.46 2.00
C THR A 128 -8.75 1.53 3.18
N SER A 129 -7.72 0.81 3.64
CA SER A 129 -7.81 -0.12 4.76
C SER A 129 -6.56 -0.08 5.63
N PRO A 130 -6.62 -0.53 6.90
CA PRO A 130 -5.45 -0.64 7.77
C PRO A 130 -4.37 -1.56 7.17
N MET A 131 -4.76 -2.63 6.48
CA MET A 131 -3.82 -3.50 5.75
C MET A 131 -3.04 -2.75 4.66
N GLN A 132 -3.68 -1.80 3.97
CA GLN A 132 -2.97 -0.95 3.01
C GLN A 132 -1.99 0.02 3.71
N VAL A 133 -2.30 0.48 4.93
CA VAL A 133 -1.36 1.29 5.73
C VAL A 133 -0.11 0.47 6.04
N GLU A 134 -0.28 -0.78 6.48
CA GLU A 134 0.84 -1.69 6.75
C GLU A 134 1.67 -1.97 5.50
N LEU A 135 1.03 -2.29 4.37
CA LEU A 135 1.73 -2.52 3.11
C LEU A 135 2.47 -1.27 2.64
N HIS A 136 1.85 -0.10 2.77
CA HIS A 136 2.50 1.17 2.44
C HIS A 136 3.74 1.41 3.31
N MET A 137 3.65 1.12 4.61
CA MET A 137 4.83 1.20 5.49
C MET A 137 5.91 0.18 5.11
N LYS A 138 5.54 -1.09 4.87
CA LYS A 138 6.49 -2.15 4.48
C LYS A 138 7.23 -1.84 3.18
N HIS A 139 6.56 -1.22 2.20
CA HIS A 139 7.12 -0.97 0.89
C HIS A 139 7.76 0.41 0.71
N CYS A 140 7.14 1.48 1.23
CA CYS A 140 7.65 2.84 1.08
C CYS A 140 8.53 3.30 2.23
N HIS A 141 8.26 2.83 3.47
CA HIS A 141 8.94 3.24 4.70
C HIS A 141 9.59 2.04 5.39
N LYS A 142 10.36 1.27 4.61
CA LYS A 142 10.85 -0.06 5.02
C LYS A 142 11.73 -0.01 6.27
N THR A 143 12.54 1.03 6.41
CA THR A 143 13.45 1.25 7.53
C THR A 143 12.69 1.64 8.80
N GLU A 144 11.81 2.63 8.69
CA GLU A 144 10.99 3.17 9.77
C GLU A 144 10.02 2.10 10.26
N TRP A 145 9.41 1.34 9.35
CA TRP A 145 8.57 0.19 9.69
C TRP A 145 9.31 -0.85 10.52
N LYS A 146 10.54 -1.22 10.12
CA LYS A 146 11.35 -2.18 10.88
C LYS A 146 11.66 -1.68 12.29
N THR A 147 11.94 -0.39 12.44
CA THR A 147 12.19 0.18 13.77
C THR A 147 10.94 0.16 14.64
N ILE A 148 9.78 0.54 14.08
CA ILE A 148 8.49 0.48 14.78
C ILE A 148 8.13 -0.96 15.16
N GLU A 149 8.36 -1.91 14.26
CA GLU A 149 8.12 -3.34 14.50
C GLU A 149 9.04 -3.89 15.59
N ASN A 150 10.32 -3.53 15.55
CA ASN A 150 11.28 -3.87 16.61
C ASN A 150 10.87 -3.28 17.96
N GLU A 151 10.43 -2.01 17.98
CA GLU A 151 9.99 -1.34 19.19
C GLU A 151 8.79 -2.06 19.82
N LYS A 152 7.79 -2.44 19.01
CA LYS A 152 6.63 -3.24 19.46
C LYS A 152 7.07 -4.57 20.07
N VAL A 153 7.93 -5.32 19.38
CA VAL A 153 8.44 -6.60 19.88
C VAL A 153 9.24 -6.43 21.17
N THR A 154 10.04 -5.36 21.29
CA THR A 154 10.78 -5.10 22.52
C THR A 154 9.86 -4.73 23.68
N LYS A 155 8.81 -3.96 23.42
CA LYS A 155 7.82 -3.54 24.40
C LYS A 155 7.01 -4.74 24.92
N GLU A 156 6.50 -5.57 24.02
CA GLU A 156 5.80 -6.82 24.38
C GLU A 156 6.67 -7.73 25.25
N ARG A 157 7.94 -7.91 24.87
CA ARG A 157 8.91 -8.70 25.67
C ARG A 157 9.21 -8.11 27.03
N GLN A 158 9.20 -6.78 27.17
CA GLN A 158 9.41 -6.11 28.45
C GLN A 158 8.18 -6.27 29.35
N GLU A 159 6.98 -6.04 28.80
CA GLU A 159 5.71 -6.23 29.49
C GLU A 159 5.55 -7.68 29.98
N ASP A 160 5.89 -8.68 29.16
CA ASP A 160 5.87 -10.09 29.57
C ASP A 160 6.82 -10.40 30.73
N ARG A 161 8.04 -9.84 30.70
CA ARG A 161 9.03 -10.03 31.77
C ARG A 161 8.57 -9.36 33.06
N GLU A 162 7.97 -8.18 32.96
CA GLU A 162 7.42 -7.46 34.11
C GLU A 162 6.24 -8.21 34.71
N PHE A 163 5.33 -8.71 33.87
CA PHE A 163 4.22 -9.55 34.30
C PHE A 163 4.71 -10.82 35.00
N GLN A 164 5.69 -11.53 34.43
CA GLN A 164 6.30 -12.71 35.07
C GLN A 164 6.94 -12.39 36.42
N ARG A 165 7.66 -11.26 36.52
CA ARG A 165 8.24 -10.81 37.80
C ARG A 165 7.16 -10.53 38.84
N GLN A 166 6.06 -9.89 38.45
CA GLN A 166 4.93 -9.62 39.34
C GLN A 166 4.26 -10.92 39.82
N VAL A 167 4.01 -11.87 38.91
CA VAL A 167 3.40 -13.17 39.24
C VAL A 167 4.30 -13.98 40.20
N VAL A 168 5.60 -14.08 39.94
CA VAL A 168 6.55 -14.78 40.83
C VAL A 168 6.67 -14.05 42.18
N GLY A 169 6.66 -12.72 42.18
CA GLY A 169 6.67 -11.92 43.40
C GLY A 169 5.42 -12.10 44.26
N LEU A 170 4.24 -12.29 43.64
CA LEU A 170 3.01 -12.62 44.35
C LEU A 170 3.01 -14.06 44.86
N ALA A 171 3.44 -15.02 44.02
CA ALA A 171 3.52 -16.44 44.38
C ALA A 171 4.50 -16.70 45.54
N SER A 172 5.64 -16.01 45.55
CA SER A 172 6.63 -16.10 46.63
C SER A 172 6.16 -15.45 47.95
N ARG A 173 5.21 -14.51 47.90
CA ARG A 173 4.57 -13.95 49.09
C ARG A 173 3.46 -14.84 49.66
N SER A 174 2.87 -15.71 48.85
CA SER A 174 1.77 -16.61 49.25
C SER A 174 2.22 -18.02 49.68
N GLY A 175 3.50 -18.38 49.52
CA GLY A 175 4.01 -19.70 49.88
C GLY A 175 5.20 -19.63 50.82
N GLU A 176 4.98 -19.83 52.12
CA GLU A 176 6.06 -20.27 53.01
C GLU A 176 6.50 -21.67 52.60
N PRO A 177 7.80 -21.92 52.35
CA PRO A 177 8.26 -23.27 52.06
C PRO A 177 8.20 -24.09 53.36
N GLU A 178 7.30 -25.07 53.45
CA GLU A 178 7.46 -26.21 54.36
C GLU A 178 8.77 -26.93 53.98
N ASN A 179 9.85 -26.55 54.63
CA ASN A 179 11.16 -27.19 54.48
C ASN A 179 11.14 -28.53 55.22
N LYS A 180 10.44 -29.52 54.66
CA LYS A 180 10.60 -30.92 55.05
C LYS A 180 11.73 -31.50 54.21
N PRO A 181 12.93 -31.73 54.78
CA PRO A 181 14.02 -32.35 54.04
C PRO A 181 13.59 -33.75 53.56
N PRO A 182 14.05 -34.20 52.38
CA PRO A 182 13.71 -35.52 51.87
C PRO A 182 14.18 -36.58 52.87
N LEU A 183 13.24 -37.41 53.36
CA LEU A 183 13.50 -38.53 54.25
C LEU A 183 14.58 -39.44 53.62
N TYR A 184 15.78 -39.42 54.20
CA TYR A 184 16.85 -40.31 53.80
C TYR A 184 16.47 -41.73 54.24
N VAL A 185 16.37 -42.66 53.27
CA VAL A 185 16.16 -44.09 53.54
C VAL A 185 17.47 -44.69 54.03
N SER A 186 17.67 -44.72 55.35
CA SER A 186 18.75 -45.45 55.99
C SER A 186 18.21 -46.45 56.99
N ASP A 187 17.71 -47.58 56.49
CA ASP A 187 17.63 -48.83 57.23
C ASP A 187 18.04 -49.96 56.28
N LYS A 188 19.36 -50.14 56.12
CA LYS A 188 19.93 -51.43 55.69
C LYS A 188 20.36 -52.15 56.95
N ASP A 189 19.55 -53.12 57.35
CA ASP A 189 19.83 -54.07 58.42
C ASP A 189 21.26 -54.62 58.33
N LYS A 190 22.08 -54.25 59.30
CA LYS A 190 23.40 -54.82 59.50
C LYS A 190 23.21 -56.16 60.23
N LYS A 191 22.99 -57.24 59.48
CA LYS A 191 23.10 -58.61 60.03
C LYS A 191 24.56 -58.86 60.47
N MET A 192 24.81 -58.87 61.79
CA MET A 192 25.94 -59.57 62.43
C MET A 192 25.29 -60.74 63.20
N LYS A 193 25.50 -61.98 62.74
CA LYS A 193 26.51 -62.95 63.20
C LYS A 193 26.34 -63.34 64.66
#